data_AF-A0A7V4MJ73-F1
#
_entry.id   AF-A0A7V4MJ73-F1
#
_cell.length_a   1.000
_cell.length_b   1.000
_cell.length_c   1.000
_cell.angle_alpha   90.00
_cell.angle_beta   90.00
_cell.angle_gamma   90.00
#
_symmetry.space_group_name_H-M   'P 1'
#
loop_
_entity.id
_entity.type
_entity.pdbx_description
1 polymer ?
#
loop_
_entity_poly.entity_id
_entity_poly.type
_entity_poly.pdbx_seq_one_letter_code
_entity_poly.pdbx_strand_id
1 'polypeptide(L)'
;MRLDTHRNGGSFDLTIVNREGEELYMGTDFDDLTDKAATDYFEHKKKLTYMEKEARNNRRLLKITMIQAGFKNYDPEWWHWSTEK
;
A
#
# COMPACT_ATOMS: atom_id res chain seq x y z
N MET A 1 20.32 -9.20 -3.61
CA MET A 1 19.61 -9.29 -4.91
C MET A 1 18.16 -9.57 -4.55
N ARG A 2 17.28 -8.57 -4.61
CA ARG A 2 15.85 -8.78 -4.35
C ARG A 2 15.32 -9.47 -5.61
N LEU A 3 15.19 -10.79 -5.56
CA LEU A 3 14.61 -11.54 -6.66
C LEU A 3 13.21 -10.99 -6.86
N ASP A 4 12.86 -10.69 -8.11
CA ASP A 4 11.53 -10.28 -8.52
C ASP A 4 10.51 -11.33 -8.06
N THR A 5 9.89 -11.10 -6.90
CA THR A 5 9.03 -12.04 -6.16
C THR A 5 7.68 -12.23 -6.84
N HIS A 6 7.30 -11.37 -7.79
CA HIS A 6 6.09 -11.59 -8.59
C HIS A 6 6.25 -12.81 -9.51
N ARG A 7 7.46 -13.05 -10.05
CA ARG A 7 7.71 -14.14 -11.01
C ARG A 7 7.60 -15.55 -10.43
N ASN A 8 7.77 -15.70 -9.11
CA ASN A 8 7.65 -16.99 -8.43
C ASN A 8 6.29 -17.17 -7.72
N GLY A 9 5.35 -16.22 -7.89
CA GLY A 9 4.04 -16.23 -7.24
C GLY A 9 4.07 -15.88 -5.75
N GLY A 10 5.20 -15.39 -5.24
CA GLY A 10 5.37 -15.01 -3.83
C GLY A 10 4.98 -13.56 -3.50
N SER A 11 4.65 -12.77 -4.52
CA SER A 11 4.13 -11.40 -4.38
C SER A 11 2.82 -11.20 -5.11
N PHE A 12 2.09 -10.18 -4.68
CA PHE A 12 0.85 -9.75 -5.27
C PHE A 12 0.56 -8.28 -4.92
N ASP A 13 -0.21 -7.63 -5.79
CA ASP A 13 -0.59 -6.23 -5.66
C ASP A 13 -2.09 -6.14 -5.39
N LEU A 14 -2.49 -5.32 -4.41
CA LEU A 14 -3.92 -5.15 -4.09
C LEU A 14 -4.25 -3.79 -3.47
N THR A 15 -5.54 -3.46 -3.53
CA THR A 15 -6.17 -2.35 -2.83
C THR A 15 -7.41 -2.84 -2.08
N ILE A 16 -8.03 -1.96 -1.29
CA ILE A 16 -9.29 -2.23 -0.61
C ILE A 16 -10.41 -1.62 -1.45
N VAL A 17 -11.50 -2.38 -1.64
CA VAL A 17 -12.75 -1.87 -2.20
C VAL A 17 -13.80 -1.71 -1.10
N ASN A 18 -14.64 -0.68 -1.22
CA ASN A 18 -15.81 -0.50 -0.35
C ASN A 18 -16.96 -1.46 -0.74
N ARG A 19 -18.10 -1.35 -0.08
CA ARG A 19 -19.25 -2.25 -0.31
C ARG A 19 -19.92 -2.01 -1.65
N GLU A 20 -19.72 -0.82 -2.20
CA GLU A 20 -20.22 -0.34 -3.48
C GLU A 20 -19.30 -0.77 -4.64
N GLY A 21 -18.16 -1.39 -4.34
CA GLY A 21 -17.19 -1.87 -5.32
C GLY A 21 -16.18 -0.81 -5.77
N GLU A 22 -16.11 0.33 -5.07
CA GLU A 22 -15.20 1.42 -5.39
C GLU A 22 -13.89 1.25 -4.61
N GLU A 23 -12.76 1.46 -5.28
CA GLU A 23 -11.45 1.43 -4.65
C GLU A 23 -11.31 2.58 -3.65
N LEU A 24 -10.77 2.27 -2.46
CA LEU A 24 -10.44 3.30 -1.50
C LEU A 24 -9.30 4.16 -2.03
N TYR A 25 -9.40 5.48 -1.83
CA TYR A 25 -8.36 6.40 -2.26
C TYR A 25 -7.06 6.18 -1.47
N MET A 26 -5.98 5.83 -2.17
CA MET A 26 -4.67 5.54 -1.57
C MET A 26 -3.65 6.66 -1.75
N GLY A 27 -4.05 7.82 -2.30
CA GLY A 27 -3.17 8.98 -2.48
C GLY A 27 -2.38 9.00 -3.78
N THR A 28 -2.18 7.85 -4.39
CA THR A 28 -1.65 7.63 -5.74
C THR A 28 -2.38 6.43 -6.35
N ASP A 29 -2.32 6.31 -7.67
CA ASP A 29 -2.74 5.08 -8.34
C ASP A 29 -1.69 3.97 -8.14
N PHE A 30 -2.02 2.76 -8.60
CA PHE A 30 -1.03 1.70 -8.81
C PHE A 30 0.05 2.16 -9.81
N ASP A 31 1.24 1.59 -9.70
CA ASP A 31 2.39 1.87 -10.57
C ASP A 31 2.82 3.35 -10.61
N ASP A 32 2.44 4.14 -9.59
CA ASP A 32 3.02 5.47 -9.38
C ASP A 32 4.50 5.30 -9.00
N LEU A 33 5.39 5.63 -9.94
CA LEU A 33 6.84 5.48 -9.79
C LEU A 33 7.50 6.63 -9.01
N THR A 34 6.73 7.43 -8.28
CA THR A 34 7.24 8.51 -7.43
C THR A 34 7.36 8.09 -5.98
N ASP A 35 8.15 8.81 -5.18
CA ASP A 35 8.28 8.61 -3.73
C ASP A 35 6.93 8.68 -2.99
N LYS A 36 5.89 9.26 -3.62
CA LYS A 36 4.54 9.34 -3.07
C LYS A 36 3.87 7.96 -2.94
N ALA A 37 4.32 6.96 -3.69
CA ALA A 37 3.86 5.59 -3.57
C ALA A 37 4.33 4.89 -2.28
N ALA A 38 5.37 5.41 -1.62
CA ALA A 38 5.89 4.79 -0.41
C ALA A 38 4.82 4.65 0.67
N THR A 39 4.72 3.48 1.27
CA THR A 39 3.63 3.10 2.18
C THR A 39 3.42 4.09 3.32
N ASP A 40 4.51 4.66 3.84
CA ASP A 40 4.51 5.61 4.94
C ASP A 40 4.67 7.08 4.49
N TYR A 41 4.61 7.39 3.19
CA TYR A 41 4.81 8.74 2.67
C TYR A 41 3.99 9.81 3.41
N PHE A 42 2.70 9.54 3.65
CA PHE A 42 1.81 10.47 4.35
C PHE A 42 1.99 10.51 5.87
N GLU A 43 2.75 9.59 6.46
CA GLU A 43 3.11 9.64 7.88
C GLU A 43 4.12 10.75 8.18
N HIS A 44 5.02 10.99 7.23
CA HIS A 44 6.14 11.93 7.39
C HIS A 44 5.77 13.38 7.09
N LYS A 45 4.57 13.63 6.58
CA LYS A 45 4.13 14.97 6.18
C LYS A 45 3.56 15.76 7.36
N LYS A 46 4.20 16.90 7.68
CA LYS A 46 3.83 17.78 8.82
C LYS A 46 2.40 18.32 8.79
N LYS A 47 1.85 18.57 7.60
CA LYS A 47 0.49 19.08 7.39
C LYS A 47 -0.13 18.33 6.23
N LEU A 48 -1.19 17.58 6.54
CA LEU A 48 -1.97 16.81 5.57
C LEU A 48 -3.25 17.56 5.22
N THR A 49 -3.58 17.59 3.93
CA THR A 49 -4.93 17.96 3.47
C THR A 49 -5.95 16.88 3.91
N TYR A 50 -7.24 17.14 3.71
CA TYR A 50 -8.29 16.15 3.97
C TYR A 50 -8.05 14.83 3.22
N MET A 51 -7.84 14.92 1.90
CA MET A 51 -7.58 13.76 1.04
C MET A 51 -6.31 13.00 1.44
N GLU A 52 -5.27 13.70 1.89
CA GLU A 52 -4.03 13.04 2.32
C GLU A 52 -4.18 12.34 3.68
N LYS A 53 -5.05 12.84 4.57
CA LYS A 53 -5.41 12.12 5.81
C LYS A 53 -6.19 10.85 5.48
N GLU A 54 -7.08 10.91 4.49
CA GLU A 54 -7.84 9.77 4.01
C GLU A 54 -6.90 8.70 3.44
N ALA A 55 -6.04 9.08 2.49
CA ALA A 55 -5.02 8.19 1.92
C ALA A 55 -4.14 7.53 2.98
N ARG A 56 -3.66 8.31 3.96
CA ARG A 56 -2.88 7.78 5.09
C ARG A 56 -3.67 6.73 5.88
N ASN A 57 -4.92 7.03 6.21
CA ASN A 57 -5.74 6.12 7.01
C ASN A 57 -6.09 4.84 6.23
N ASN A 58 -6.33 4.94 4.92
CA ASN A 58 -6.58 3.78 4.06
C ASN A 58 -5.32 2.92 3.90
N ARG A 59 -4.13 3.52 3.70
CA ARG A 59 -2.85 2.80 3.70
C ARG A 59 -2.56 2.13 5.04
N ARG A 60 -2.89 2.77 6.18
CA ARG A 60 -2.80 2.15 7.52
C ARG A 60 -3.73 0.95 7.65
N LEU A 61 -4.98 1.08 7.21
CA LEU A 61 -5.95 -0.01 7.24
C LEU A 61 -5.42 -1.21 6.44
N LEU A 62 -5.03 -0.98 5.18
CA LEU A 62 -4.43 -2.01 4.34
C LEU A 62 -3.21 -2.64 5.02
N LYS A 63 -2.28 -1.80 5.52
CA LYS A 63 -1.05 -2.28 6.14
C LYS A 63 -1.31 -3.17 7.36
N ILE A 64 -2.19 -2.74 8.24
CA ILE A 64 -2.53 -3.48 9.46
C ILE A 64 -3.22 -4.80 9.10
N THR A 65 -4.21 -4.77 8.20
CA THR A 65 -4.94 -5.97 7.78
C THR A 65 -4.01 -7.01 7.16
N MET A 66 -3.11 -6.59 6.28
CA MET A 66 -2.19 -7.49 5.59
C MET A 66 -1.10 -8.04 6.51
N ILE A 67 -0.57 -7.23 7.43
CA ILE A 67 0.38 -7.71 8.47
C ILE A 67 -0.31 -8.73 9.38
N GLN A 68 -1.55 -8.48 9.80
CA GLN A 68 -2.32 -9.42 10.62
C GLN A 68 -2.60 -10.74 9.89
N ALA A 69 -2.76 -10.68 8.57
CA ALA A 69 -2.89 -11.86 7.72
C ALA A 69 -1.54 -12.58 7.43
N GLY A 70 -0.41 -12.03 7.90
CA GLY A 70 0.91 -12.64 7.80
C GLY A 70 1.71 -12.25 6.56
N PHE A 71 1.31 -11.20 5.83
CA PHE A 71 2.02 -10.70 4.65
C PHE A 71 2.97 -9.55 4.99
N LYS A 72 3.95 -9.34 4.12
CA LYS A 72 4.96 -8.29 4.25
C LYS A 72 4.84 -7.28 3.11
N ASN A 73 4.78 -6.00 3.47
CA ASN A 73 4.76 -4.90 2.51
C ASN A 73 6.16 -4.63 1.94
N TYR A 74 6.21 -4.18 0.69
CA TYR A 74 7.37 -3.51 0.12
C TYR A 74 7.27 -2.01 0.34
N ASP A 75 8.12 -1.45 1.21
CA ASP A 75 7.98 -0.06 1.69
C ASP A 75 7.81 1.04 0.60
N PRO A 76 8.46 0.98 -0.58
CA PRO A 76 8.29 1.96 -1.65
C PRO A 76 6.94 1.89 -2.40
N GLU A 77 6.19 0.79 -2.28
CA GLU A 77 4.94 0.55 -3.03
C GLU A 77 3.82 0.13 -2.06
N TRP A 78 2.86 1.03 -1.82
CA TRP A 78 1.77 0.78 -0.86
C TRP A 78 0.90 -0.44 -1.21
N TRP A 79 0.84 -0.79 -2.49
CA TRP A 79 0.03 -1.90 -3.00
C TRP A 79 0.75 -3.25 -2.97
N HIS A 80 2.07 -3.28 -2.83
CA HIS A 80 2.87 -4.49 -3.04
C HIS A 80 3.05 -5.29 -1.74
N TRP A 81 2.69 -6.57 -1.81
CA TRP A 81 2.72 -7.50 -0.69
C TRP A 81 3.38 -8.81 -1.08
N SER A 82 3.96 -9.51 -0.09
CA SER A 82 4.62 -10.79 -0.29
C SER A 82 4.37 -11.78 0.84
N THR A 83 4.48 -13.07 0.52
CA THR A 83 4.41 -14.19 1.47
C THR A 83 5.73 -14.45 2.20
N GLU A 84 6.82 -13.84 1.73
CA GLU A 84 8.15 -14.00 2.32
C GLU A 84 8.25 -13.18 3.62
N LYS A 85 8.72 -13.83 4.70
CA LYS A 85 8.93 -13.19 6.01
C LYS A 85 10.16 -12.28 6.01
#